data_AF-A0A542YH22-F1
#
_entry.id   AF-A0A542YH22-F1
#
_cell.length_a   1.000
_cell.length_b   1.000
_cell.length_c   1.000
_cell.angle_alpha   90.00
_cell.angle_beta   90.00
_cell.angle_gamma   90.00
#
_symmetry.space_group_name_H-M   'P 1'
#
loop_
_entity.id
_entity.type
_entity.pdbx_description
1 polymer ?
#
loop_
_entity_poly.entity_id
_entity_poly.type
_entity_poly.pdbx_seq_one_letter_code
_entity_poly.pdbx_strand_id
1 'polypeptide(L)'
;MTATTPPTSLENEVYIGILSDINGDLDHLEIVSETMWKRGVEALVILGRLGLSAADRTWEATLDRINERLRAREQTLFIRDATTAAIEHGHLAEDGLCWLRTNIAQLPRGFRATLRFHATLATLDEAHSPGPVPEAGTDILIGPAGYNPLLPPARPPLDAQSTGRSGPLSENATEPTDPIARIHPKLYLGTHDDVTVEETVSTGEGPDASDTKVILLAQDDPMELSQGILFSRTSALTLFPRDDDTVTELTGGEAGLWVVRTWSSHYFFDLDRRTVARQPGTMASLTINDTTRRLRTIEACRVGQSGYWTMKSDGGYNDPTDFFWAVSTEIRWIKRVAAFDA
;
A
#
# COMPACT_ATOMS: atom_id res chain seq x y z
N MET A 1 7.75 -33.66 4.43
CA MET A 1 7.52 -32.36 5.09
C MET A 1 6.02 -32.12 5.08
N THR A 2 5.37 -32.00 6.23
CA THR A 2 3.97 -31.58 6.29
C THR A 2 3.91 -30.13 5.80
N ALA A 3 3.15 -29.86 4.75
CA ALA A 3 2.95 -28.52 4.25
C ALA A 3 2.29 -27.69 5.34
N THR A 4 3.07 -26.81 5.98
CA THR A 4 2.53 -25.82 6.90
C THR A 4 1.66 -24.89 6.08
N THR A 5 0.37 -24.79 6.40
CA THR A 5 -0.54 -23.84 5.78
C THR A 5 0.10 -22.43 5.85
N PRO A 6 0.14 -21.68 4.73
CA PRO A 6 0.66 -20.33 4.76
C PRO A 6 -0.14 -19.49 5.79
N PRO A 7 0.53 -18.58 6.52
CA PRO A 7 -0.06 -17.93 7.67
C PRO A 7 -1.26 -17.05 7.31
N THR A 8 -1.23 -16.40 6.14
CA THR A 8 -2.25 -15.43 5.75
C THR A 8 -2.53 -15.50 4.25
N SER A 9 -3.80 -15.68 3.89
CA SER A 9 -4.30 -15.60 2.51
C SER A 9 -4.69 -14.16 2.18
N LEU A 10 -4.34 -13.69 0.98
CA LEU A 10 -4.72 -12.37 0.46
C LEU A 10 -6.24 -12.12 0.54
N GLU A 11 -7.04 -13.18 0.46
CA GLU A 11 -8.51 -13.13 0.50
C GLU A 11 -9.08 -12.67 1.84
N ASN A 12 -8.33 -12.76 2.94
CA ASN A 12 -8.82 -12.42 4.28
C ASN A 12 -8.44 -10.99 4.74
N GLU A 13 -7.77 -10.25 3.86
CA GLU A 13 -7.10 -9.01 4.25
C GLU A 13 -7.95 -7.76 4.15
N VAL A 14 -7.86 -6.97 5.21
CA VAL A 14 -8.50 -5.66 5.32
C VAL A 14 -7.57 -4.57 4.79
N TYR A 15 -6.27 -4.70 5.09
CA TYR A 15 -5.23 -3.76 4.70
C TYR A 15 -4.15 -4.52 3.94
N ILE A 16 -3.87 -4.09 2.71
CA ILE A 16 -2.86 -4.68 1.86
C ILE A 16 -1.77 -3.62 1.65
N GLY A 17 -0.55 -3.95 2.01
CA GLY A 17 0.62 -3.13 1.71
C GLY A 17 0.93 -3.21 0.23
N ILE A 18 1.05 -2.07 -0.44
CA ILE A 18 1.44 -1.97 -1.84
C ILE A 18 2.82 -1.34 -1.91
N LEU A 19 3.73 -1.97 -2.64
CA LEU A 19 5.08 -1.49 -2.91
C LEU A 19 5.31 -1.46 -4.42
N SER A 20 6.05 -0.48 -4.90
CA SER A 20 6.48 -0.40 -6.30
C SER A 20 7.62 -1.40 -6.59
N ASP A 21 8.36 -1.21 -7.67
CA ASP A 21 9.55 -2.02 -7.98
C ASP A 21 10.63 -1.79 -6.91
N ILE A 22 11.10 -2.87 -6.29
CA ILE A 22 12.14 -2.85 -5.27
C ILE A 22 13.54 -2.86 -5.90
N ASN A 23 13.68 -3.37 -7.13
CA ASN A 23 14.94 -3.41 -7.89
C ASN A 23 16.19 -3.89 -7.11
N GLY A 24 16.00 -4.69 -6.05
CA GLY A 24 17.06 -5.23 -5.21
C GLY A 24 17.39 -4.40 -3.96
N ASP A 25 16.70 -3.28 -3.71
CA ASP A 25 16.81 -2.53 -2.45
C ASP A 25 16.08 -3.27 -1.31
N LEU A 26 16.75 -4.26 -0.75
CA LEU A 26 16.21 -5.08 0.34
C LEU A 26 16.06 -4.31 1.66
N ASP A 27 16.82 -3.23 1.84
CA ASP A 27 16.72 -2.37 3.01
C ASP A 27 15.40 -1.58 2.94
N HIS A 28 14.99 -1.15 1.74
CA HIS A 28 13.69 -0.54 1.51
C HIS A 28 12.55 -1.50 1.88
N LEU A 29 12.59 -2.74 1.37
CA LEU A 29 11.60 -3.75 1.71
C LEU A 29 11.56 -4.02 3.21
N GLU A 30 12.71 -4.07 3.89
CA GLU A 30 12.78 -4.26 5.33
C GLU A 30 12.10 -3.12 6.10
N ILE A 31 12.45 -1.87 5.80
CA ILE A 31 11.88 -0.68 6.45
C ILE A 31 10.36 -0.64 6.22
N VAL A 32 9.91 -0.78 4.97
CA VAL A 32 8.48 -0.69 4.64
C VAL A 32 7.69 -1.86 5.21
N SER A 33 8.21 -3.09 5.18
CA SER A 33 7.55 -4.24 5.79
C SER A 33 7.36 -4.04 7.30
N GLU A 34 8.36 -3.51 8.00
CA GLU A 34 8.27 -3.20 9.42
C GLU A 34 7.24 -2.10 9.70
N THR A 35 7.27 -1.02 8.92
CA THR A 35 6.31 0.07 9.03
C THR A 35 4.88 -0.40 8.78
N MET A 36 4.66 -1.24 7.76
CA MET A 36 3.36 -1.82 7.44
C MET A 36 2.90 -2.81 8.52
N TRP A 37 3.80 -3.63 9.06
CA TRP A 37 3.50 -4.53 10.18
C TRP A 37 3.05 -3.76 11.42
N LYS A 38 3.76 -2.68 11.78
CA LYS A 38 3.35 -1.76 12.86
C LYS A 38 1.99 -1.09 12.59
N ARG A 39 1.51 -1.14 11.35
CA ARG A 39 0.19 -0.66 10.95
C ARG A 39 -0.86 -1.76 10.78
N GLY A 40 -0.55 -2.99 11.20
CA GLY A 40 -1.47 -4.13 11.14
C GLY A 40 -1.69 -4.67 9.72
N VAL A 41 -0.71 -4.48 8.82
CA VAL A 41 -0.74 -5.03 7.47
C VAL A 41 -0.07 -6.41 7.47
N GLU A 42 -0.81 -7.44 7.09
CA GLU A 42 -0.33 -8.82 7.02
C GLU A 42 0.02 -9.24 5.58
N ALA A 43 -0.62 -8.69 4.56
CA ALA A 43 -0.26 -8.94 3.15
C ALA A 43 0.46 -7.76 2.50
N LEU A 44 1.57 -8.05 1.81
CA LEU A 44 2.36 -7.10 1.03
C LEU A 44 2.32 -7.51 -0.44
N VAL A 45 2.14 -6.56 -1.36
CA VAL A 45 2.16 -6.78 -2.80
C VAL A 45 3.19 -5.87 -3.44
N ILE A 46 4.18 -6.46 -4.12
CA ILE A 46 5.13 -5.75 -4.97
C ILE A 46 4.54 -5.70 -6.39
N LEU A 47 4.29 -4.49 -6.89
CA LEU A 47 3.72 -4.22 -8.21
C LEU A 47 4.72 -4.50 -9.34
N GLY A 48 6.02 -4.40 -9.08
CA GLY A 48 7.08 -4.64 -10.06
C GLY A 48 7.95 -5.84 -9.69
N ARG A 49 9.26 -5.66 -9.84
CA ARG A 49 10.25 -6.71 -9.57
C ARG A 49 10.75 -6.63 -8.13
N LEU A 50 11.22 -7.76 -7.61
CA LEU A 50 11.99 -7.78 -6.37
C LEU A 50 13.48 -7.45 -6.62
N GLY A 51 13.94 -7.57 -7.88
CA GLY A 51 15.34 -7.34 -8.28
C GLY A 51 16.30 -8.50 -7.99
N LEU A 52 15.79 -9.69 -7.68
CA LEU A 52 16.65 -10.87 -7.50
C LEU A 52 17.07 -11.46 -8.85
N SER A 53 18.34 -11.33 -9.19
CA SER A 53 18.90 -11.93 -10.41
C SER A 53 19.20 -13.41 -10.22
N ALA A 54 18.74 -14.24 -11.14
CA ALA A 54 19.09 -15.67 -11.20
C ALA A 54 20.60 -15.92 -11.35
N ALA A 55 21.33 -14.95 -11.92
CA ALA A 55 22.77 -15.03 -12.07
C ALA A 55 23.52 -14.82 -10.74
N ASP A 56 22.86 -14.21 -9.74
CA ASP A 56 23.43 -14.02 -8.43
C ASP A 56 23.26 -15.29 -7.59
N ARG A 57 24.36 -15.98 -7.29
CA ARG A 57 24.34 -17.22 -6.49
C ARG A 57 23.77 -17.07 -5.08
N THR A 58 23.49 -15.84 -4.63
CA THR A 58 22.98 -15.55 -3.29
C THR A 58 21.46 -15.32 -3.24
N TRP A 59 20.75 -15.40 -4.38
CA TRP A 59 19.31 -15.10 -4.43
C TRP A 59 18.47 -15.98 -3.49
N GLU A 60 18.82 -17.27 -3.34
CA GLU A 60 18.12 -18.18 -2.42
C GLU A 60 18.29 -17.76 -0.96
N ALA A 61 19.53 -17.50 -0.53
CA ALA A 61 19.83 -17.05 0.83
C ALA A 61 19.14 -15.71 1.14
N THR A 62 19.03 -14.84 0.13
CA THR A 62 18.28 -13.59 0.23
C THR A 62 16.78 -13.84 0.44
N LEU A 63 16.16 -14.73 -0.33
CA LEU A 63 14.75 -15.11 -0.12
C LEU A 63 14.51 -15.75 1.25
N ASP A 64 15.42 -16.60 1.71
CA ASP A 64 15.33 -17.21 3.04
C ASP A 64 15.34 -16.14 4.14
N ARG A 65 16.25 -15.15 4.04
CA ARG A 65 16.32 -14.02 4.97
C ARG A 65 15.04 -13.17 4.94
N ILE A 66 14.49 -12.88 3.76
CA ILE A 66 13.22 -12.15 3.63
C ILE A 66 12.09 -12.96 4.27
N ASN A 67 12.01 -14.26 3.98
CA ASN A 67 10.97 -15.15 4.50
C ASN A 67 11.02 -15.26 6.03
N GLU A 68 12.20 -15.38 6.64
CA GLU A 68 12.35 -15.40 8.11
C GLU A 68 11.84 -14.12 8.76
N ARG A 69 12.13 -12.96 8.16
CA ARG A 69 11.65 -11.66 8.65
C ARG A 69 10.15 -11.49 8.52
N LEU A 70 9.59 -11.85 7.36
CA LEU A 70 8.14 -11.84 7.13
C LEU A 70 7.43 -12.77 8.11
N ARG A 71 7.98 -13.98 8.34
CA ARG A 71 7.46 -14.94 9.31
C ARG A 71 7.45 -14.39 10.74
N ALA A 72 8.51 -13.69 11.16
CA ALA A 72 8.57 -13.06 12.47
C ALA A 72 7.52 -11.96 12.67
N ARG A 73 6.99 -11.40 11.58
CA ARG A 73 5.96 -10.36 11.55
C ARG A 73 4.58 -10.89 11.15
N GLU A 74 4.44 -12.21 10.97
CA GLU A 74 3.21 -12.83 10.45
C GLU A 74 2.74 -12.22 9.12
N GLN A 75 3.68 -11.79 8.27
CA GLN A 75 3.38 -11.18 6.97
C GLN A 75 3.57 -12.17 5.82
N THR A 76 2.84 -11.96 4.73
CA THR A 76 3.02 -12.65 3.44
C THR A 76 3.35 -11.64 2.35
N LEU A 77 4.39 -11.90 1.57
CA LEU A 77 4.79 -11.09 0.42
C LEU A 77 4.36 -11.74 -0.89
N PHE A 78 3.63 -10.98 -1.69
CA PHE A 78 3.16 -11.33 -3.02
C PHE A 78 3.95 -10.52 -4.06
N ILE A 79 4.61 -11.19 -4.99
CA ILE A 79 5.45 -10.57 -6.01
C ILE A 79 4.77 -10.75 -7.36
N ARG A 80 4.47 -9.66 -8.05
CA ARG A 80 3.91 -9.76 -9.40
C ARG A 80 4.92 -10.34 -10.40
N ASP A 81 6.05 -9.65 -10.56
CA ASP A 81 7.03 -9.97 -11.60
C ASP A 81 8.27 -10.65 -11.01
N ALA A 82 8.08 -11.86 -10.48
CA ALA A 82 9.21 -12.70 -10.06
C ALA A 82 10.01 -13.20 -11.26
N THR A 83 11.31 -13.42 -11.07
CA THR A 83 12.16 -13.93 -12.15
C THR A 83 11.82 -15.37 -12.50
N THR A 84 12.06 -15.76 -13.77
CA THR A 84 11.80 -17.13 -14.24
C THR A 84 12.48 -18.18 -13.37
N ALA A 85 13.73 -17.94 -12.96
CA ALA A 85 14.45 -18.86 -12.09
C ALA A 85 13.77 -19.02 -10.73
N ALA A 86 13.23 -17.95 -10.13
CA ALA A 86 12.49 -18.06 -8.88
C ALA A 86 11.22 -18.91 -9.07
N ILE A 87 10.49 -18.69 -10.17
CA ILE A 87 9.26 -19.44 -10.51
C ILE A 87 9.57 -20.92 -10.73
N GLU A 88 10.67 -21.28 -11.39
CA GLU A 88 11.09 -22.68 -11.61
C GLU A 88 11.34 -23.44 -10.31
N HIS A 89 11.72 -22.75 -9.24
CA HIS A 89 11.93 -23.34 -7.92
C HIS A 89 10.69 -23.24 -7.02
N GLY A 90 9.65 -22.54 -7.47
CA GLY A 90 8.39 -22.39 -6.75
C GLY A 90 7.48 -23.60 -6.90
N HIS A 91 6.47 -23.66 -6.05
CA HIS A 91 5.40 -24.66 -6.09
C HIS A 91 4.06 -23.97 -6.37
N LEU A 92 3.42 -24.34 -7.47
CA LEU A 92 2.05 -23.91 -7.76
C LEU A 92 1.08 -24.62 -6.82
N ALA A 93 0.42 -23.88 -5.94
CA ALA A 93 -0.57 -24.40 -5.01
C ALA A 93 -2.00 -24.38 -5.61
N GLU A 94 -2.94 -25.01 -4.90
CA GLU A 94 -4.35 -25.09 -5.29
C GLU A 94 -5.05 -23.71 -5.34
N ASP A 95 -4.53 -22.73 -4.60
CA ASP A 95 -4.97 -21.32 -4.63
C ASP A 95 -4.54 -20.59 -5.91
N GLY A 96 -3.80 -21.26 -6.81
CA GLY A 96 -3.30 -20.70 -8.05
C GLY A 96 -2.05 -19.84 -7.87
N LEU A 97 -1.49 -19.72 -6.67
CA LEU A 97 -0.26 -18.97 -6.41
C LEU A 97 0.97 -19.85 -6.57
N CYS A 98 2.06 -19.26 -7.08
CA CYS A 98 3.37 -19.93 -7.11
C CYS A 98 4.15 -19.56 -5.84
N TRP A 99 4.11 -20.42 -4.84
CA TRP A 99 4.79 -20.21 -3.56
C TRP A 99 6.28 -20.45 -3.71
N LEU A 100 7.07 -19.40 -3.49
CA LEU A 100 8.55 -19.43 -3.52
C LEU A 100 9.11 -19.86 -2.16
N ARG A 101 8.44 -19.44 -1.09
CA ARG A 101 8.68 -19.82 0.32
C ARG A 101 7.34 -19.79 1.07
N THR A 102 7.32 -20.15 2.35
CA THR A 102 6.08 -20.18 3.15
C THR A 102 5.38 -18.82 3.26
N ASN A 103 6.15 -17.72 3.25
CA ASN A 103 5.65 -16.35 3.36
C ASN A 103 5.90 -15.52 2.09
N ILE A 104 6.32 -16.14 0.99
CA ILE A 104 6.62 -15.44 -0.27
C ILE A 104 5.98 -16.20 -1.43
N ALA A 105 5.06 -15.55 -2.13
CA ALA A 105 4.39 -16.08 -3.30
C ALA A 105 4.55 -15.15 -4.50
N GLN A 106 4.53 -15.74 -5.70
CA GLN A 106 4.38 -15.00 -6.93
C GLN A 106 2.91 -14.96 -7.33
N LEU A 107 2.43 -13.77 -7.71
CA LEU A 107 1.13 -13.55 -8.32
C LEU A 107 1.25 -13.85 -9.82
N PRO A 108 0.64 -14.93 -10.33
CA PRO A 108 0.71 -15.22 -11.74
C PRO A 108 -0.05 -14.16 -12.55
N ARG A 109 0.30 -14.07 -13.83
CA ARG A 109 -0.41 -13.22 -14.78
C ARG A 109 -1.85 -13.69 -14.92
N GLY A 110 -2.79 -12.76 -14.95
CA GLY A 110 -4.21 -13.11 -14.96
C GLY A 110 -4.74 -13.67 -13.63
N PHE A 111 -3.95 -13.62 -12.54
CA PHE A 111 -4.41 -14.01 -11.21
C PHE A 111 -5.67 -13.24 -10.81
N ARG A 112 -6.54 -13.92 -10.05
CA ARG A 112 -7.78 -13.39 -9.52
C ARG A 112 -7.94 -13.83 -8.08
N ALA A 113 -8.39 -12.91 -7.24
CA ALA A 113 -8.82 -13.22 -5.89
C ALA A 113 -10.07 -12.43 -5.54
N THR A 114 -10.91 -13.02 -4.68
CA THR A 114 -11.93 -12.27 -3.96
C THR A 114 -11.37 -11.92 -2.60
N LEU A 115 -11.13 -10.64 -2.38
CA LEU A 115 -10.67 -10.10 -1.11
C LEU A 115 -11.82 -10.07 -0.09
N ARG A 116 -11.45 -9.82 1.16
CA ARG A 116 -12.41 -9.61 2.24
C ARG A 116 -13.33 -8.45 1.88
N PHE A 117 -14.59 -8.56 2.30
CA PHE A 117 -15.67 -7.64 1.92
C PHE A 117 -16.08 -7.71 0.43
N HIS A 118 -15.75 -8.82 -0.25
CA HIS A 118 -16.15 -9.11 -1.64
C HIS A 118 -15.51 -8.19 -2.69
N ALA A 119 -14.47 -7.43 -2.33
CA ALA A 119 -13.72 -6.68 -3.31
C ALA A 119 -12.95 -7.66 -4.21
N THR A 120 -12.91 -7.42 -5.52
CA THR A 120 -12.21 -8.31 -6.46
C THR A 120 -10.87 -7.70 -6.87
N LEU A 121 -9.82 -8.54 -6.89
CA LEU A 121 -8.48 -8.17 -7.32
C LEU A 121 -8.09 -9.01 -8.54
N ALA A 122 -7.53 -8.36 -9.56
CA ALA A 122 -6.96 -9.07 -10.71
C ALA A 122 -5.62 -8.47 -11.14
N THR A 123 -4.76 -9.29 -11.74
CA THR A 123 -3.52 -8.85 -12.40
C THR A 123 -3.67 -8.91 -13.92
N LEU A 124 -3.29 -7.86 -14.64
CA LEU A 124 -3.18 -7.87 -16.10
C LEU A 124 -1.98 -8.70 -16.58
N ASP A 125 -2.00 -9.14 -17.84
CA ASP A 125 -0.83 -9.72 -18.51
C ASP A 125 -0.08 -8.61 -19.28
N GLU A 126 1.25 -8.71 -19.39
CA GLU A 126 2.13 -7.78 -20.13
C GLU A 126 1.89 -7.77 -21.64
N ALA A 127 1.32 -8.85 -22.15
CA ALA A 127 0.97 -8.95 -23.54
C ALA A 127 -0.54 -8.79 -23.68
N HIS A 128 -0.96 -8.19 -24.79
CA HIS A 128 -2.28 -8.26 -25.41
C HIS A 128 -2.67 -9.71 -25.80
N SER A 129 -2.20 -10.69 -25.02
CA SER A 129 -2.38 -12.11 -25.23
C SER A 129 -3.83 -12.46 -24.91
N PRO A 130 -4.45 -13.37 -25.66
CA PRO A 130 -5.85 -13.78 -25.50
C PRO A 130 -6.04 -14.68 -24.25
N GLY A 131 -5.41 -14.33 -23.13
CA GLY A 131 -5.76 -14.89 -21.83
C GLY A 131 -7.19 -14.48 -21.44
N PRO A 132 -7.82 -15.18 -20.49
CA PRO A 132 -9.15 -14.83 -20.00
C PRO A 132 -9.11 -13.42 -19.40
N VAL A 133 -9.57 -12.44 -20.19
CA VAL A 133 -9.64 -11.04 -19.78
C VAL A 133 -10.55 -10.94 -18.56
N PRO A 134 -10.21 -10.10 -17.56
CA PRO A 134 -11.12 -9.85 -16.46
C PRO A 134 -12.53 -9.55 -16.90
N GLU A 135 -13.46 -10.32 -16.32
CA GLU A 135 -14.87 -10.02 -16.42
C GLU A 135 -15.11 -8.62 -15.82
N ALA A 136 -16.11 -7.94 -16.38
CA ALA A 136 -16.55 -6.65 -15.86
C ALA A 136 -16.87 -6.76 -14.36
N GLY A 137 -16.52 -5.72 -13.59
CA GLY A 137 -16.75 -5.69 -12.14
C GLY A 137 -15.53 -6.09 -11.28
N THR A 138 -14.32 -6.04 -11.85
CA THR A 138 -13.09 -6.11 -11.05
C THR A 138 -12.91 -4.80 -10.27
N ASP A 139 -12.76 -4.81 -8.94
CA ASP A 139 -12.61 -3.58 -8.16
C ASP A 139 -11.19 -3.00 -8.24
N ILE A 140 -10.18 -3.87 -8.17
CA ILE A 140 -8.76 -3.52 -8.13
C ILE A 140 -8.03 -4.24 -9.25
N LEU A 141 -7.40 -3.49 -10.15
CA LEU A 141 -6.62 -4.01 -11.26
C LEU A 141 -5.15 -3.65 -11.10
N ILE A 142 -4.30 -4.65 -11.01
CA ILE A 142 -2.84 -4.47 -10.98
C ILE A 142 -2.34 -4.60 -12.42
N GLY A 143 -1.67 -3.59 -12.93
CA GLY A 143 -1.08 -3.58 -14.26
C GLY A 143 0.40 -3.94 -14.31
N PRO A 144 0.91 -4.26 -15.52
CA PRO A 144 2.28 -4.68 -15.69
C PRO A 144 3.27 -3.55 -15.44
N ALA A 145 4.49 -3.92 -15.04
CA ALA A 145 5.56 -2.96 -14.88
C ALA A 145 5.74 -2.14 -16.18
N GLY A 146 5.79 -0.82 -16.05
CA GLY A 146 5.98 0.11 -17.17
C GLY A 146 4.76 0.35 -18.06
N TYR A 147 3.61 -0.27 -17.81
CA TYR A 147 2.39 0.07 -18.55
C TYR A 147 1.67 1.27 -17.91
N ASN A 148 1.60 2.36 -18.69
CA ASN A 148 0.92 3.58 -18.31
C ASN A 148 -0.40 3.71 -19.10
N PRO A 149 -1.58 3.49 -18.46
CA PRO A 149 -2.87 3.60 -19.13
C PRO A 149 -3.25 5.03 -19.52
N LEU A 150 -2.53 6.03 -19.01
CA LEU A 150 -2.77 7.44 -19.31
C LEU A 150 -2.18 7.85 -20.67
N LEU A 151 -1.30 7.02 -21.22
CA LEU A 151 -0.73 7.24 -22.54
C LEU A 151 -1.55 6.49 -23.60
N PRO A 152 -1.82 7.10 -24.76
CA PRO A 152 -2.43 6.37 -25.86
C PRO A 152 -1.56 5.16 -26.21
N PRO A 153 -2.16 4.00 -26.56
CA PRO A 153 -1.41 2.80 -26.88
C PRO A 153 -0.38 3.14 -27.96
N ALA A 154 0.90 2.88 -27.65
CA ALA A 154 1.98 3.13 -28.60
C ALA A 154 1.65 2.40 -29.89
N ARG A 155 1.49 3.15 -31.00
CA ARG A 155 1.27 2.52 -32.30
C ARG A 155 2.47 1.61 -32.56
N PRO A 156 2.24 0.34 -32.94
CA PRO A 156 3.35 -0.54 -33.26
C PRO A 156 4.23 0.12 -34.33
N PRO A 157 5.56 0.04 -34.22
CA PRO A 157 6.47 0.68 -35.17
C PRO A 157 6.13 0.22 -36.59
N LEU A 158 5.94 1.17 -37.51
CA LEU A 158 5.52 0.91 -38.91
C LEU A 158 6.42 -0.13 -39.62
N ASP A 159 7.67 -0.24 -39.21
CA ASP A 159 8.67 -1.09 -39.86
C ASP A 159 8.58 -2.57 -39.47
N ALA A 160 7.85 -2.92 -38.40
CA ALA A 160 7.62 -4.32 -38.01
C ALA A 160 6.62 -5.06 -38.92
N GLN A 161 5.93 -4.36 -39.84
CA GLN A 161 4.96 -4.97 -40.76
C GLN A 161 5.52 -5.30 -42.15
N SER A 162 6.81 -5.02 -42.42
CA SER A 162 7.35 -5.01 -43.79
C SER A 162 8.50 -5.99 -44.01
N THR A 163 8.36 -7.27 -43.66
CA THR A 163 9.19 -8.33 -44.29
C THR A 163 8.43 -9.65 -44.47
N GLY A 164 7.84 -9.84 -45.65
CA GLY A 164 7.83 -11.15 -46.29
C GLY A 164 6.60 -12.05 -46.14
N ARG A 165 5.45 -11.61 -46.64
CA ARG A 165 4.53 -12.38 -47.52
C ARG A 165 3.23 -11.60 -47.67
N SER A 166 2.94 -11.17 -48.89
CA SER A 166 1.65 -10.59 -49.28
C SER A 166 0.55 -11.66 -49.23
N GLY A 167 0.08 -11.99 -48.03
CA GLY A 167 -1.23 -12.61 -47.82
C GLY A 167 -2.31 -11.52 -47.80
N PRO A 168 -3.58 -11.84 -48.09
CA PRO A 168 -4.67 -10.87 -47.94
C PRO A 168 -4.68 -10.35 -46.50
N LEU A 169 -4.58 -9.02 -46.36
CA LEU A 169 -4.68 -8.32 -45.09
C LEU A 169 -5.98 -8.74 -44.41
N SER A 170 -5.87 -9.44 -43.29
CA SER A 170 -7.02 -9.67 -42.42
C SER A 170 -7.35 -8.31 -41.78
N GLU A 171 -8.40 -7.65 -42.28
CA GLU A 171 -8.96 -6.40 -41.72
C GLU A 171 -9.55 -6.57 -40.30
N ASN A 172 -9.35 -7.71 -39.64
CA ASN A 172 -9.85 -7.99 -38.30
C ASN A 172 -8.76 -7.86 -37.21
N ALA A 173 -7.78 -6.96 -37.40
CA ALA A 173 -6.95 -6.53 -36.28
C ALA A 173 -7.83 -5.70 -35.33
N THR A 174 -8.56 -6.38 -34.44
CA THR A 174 -9.29 -5.78 -33.33
C THR A 174 -8.38 -4.76 -32.65
N GLU A 175 -8.80 -3.49 -32.65
CA GLU A 175 -8.10 -2.43 -31.95
C GLU A 175 -7.77 -2.92 -30.54
N PRO A 176 -6.52 -2.70 -30.06
CA PRO A 176 -6.15 -3.05 -28.70
C PRO A 176 -7.10 -2.30 -27.77
N THR A 177 -8.04 -3.05 -27.20
CA THR A 177 -9.08 -2.48 -26.35
C THR A 177 -8.42 -2.18 -25.03
N ASP A 178 -8.40 -0.90 -24.65
CA ASP A 178 -7.89 -0.44 -23.37
C ASP A 178 -8.48 -1.31 -22.24
N PRO A 179 -7.63 -2.01 -21.46
CA PRO A 179 -8.10 -2.88 -20.39
C PRO A 179 -8.94 -2.12 -19.35
N ILE A 180 -8.66 -0.84 -19.09
CA ILE A 180 -9.47 -0.03 -18.18
C ILE A 180 -10.86 0.17 -18.75
N ALA A 181 -10.95 0.56 -20.02
CA ALA A 181 -12.23 0.76 -20.71
C ALA A 181 -13.05 -0.53 -20.86
N ARG A 182 -12.43 -1.71 -20.80
CA ARG A 182 -13.13 -3.00 -20.86
C ARG A 182 -13.56 -3.53 -19.49
N ILE A 183 -12.72 -3.34 -18.48
CA ILE A 183 -12.90 -3.95 -17.15
C ILE A 183 -13.66 -3.02 -16.21
N HIS A 184 -13.53 -1.70 -16.43
CA HIS A 184 -14.05 -0.62 -15.58
C HIS A 184 -13.65 -0.76 -14.10
N PRO A 185 -12.35 -0.90 -13.77
CA PRO A 185 -11.95 -1.08 -12.38
C PRO A 185 -12.14 0.21 -11.57
N LYS A 186 -12.44 0.09 -10.27
CA LYS A 186 -12.48 1.27 -9.39
C LYS A 186 -11.08 1.84 -9.16
N LEU A 187 -10.09 0.96 -9.07
CA LEU A 187 -8.69 1.30 -8.84
C LEU A 187 -7.79 0.51 -9.80
N TYR A 188 -6.90 1.22 -10.49
CA TYR A 188 -5.78 0.68 -11.22
C TYR A 188 -4.47 0.99 -10.48
N LEU A 189 -3.62 -0.01 -10.29
CA LEU A 189 -2.30 0.11 -9.66
C LEU A 189 -1.22 -0.33 -10.65
N GLY A 190 -0.19 0.51 -10.82
CA GLY A 190 0.98 0.18 -11.64
C GLY A 190 2.26 0.83 -11.11
N THR A 191 3.34 0.71 -11.87
CA THR A 191 4.60 1.39 -11.61
C THR A 191 4.88 2.44 -12.70
N HIS A 192 5.61 3.49 -12.33
CA HIS A 192 6.08 4.55 -13.23
C HIS A 192 7.54 4.86 -12.89
N ASP A 193 8.34 5.22 -13.89
CA ASP A 193 9.81 5.28 -13.72
C ASP A 193 10.23 6.38 -12.72
N ASP A 194 9.75 7.62 -12.90
CA ASP A 194 10.34 8.76 -12.16
C ASP A 194 9.47 9.37 -11.06
N VAL A 195 8.14 9.25 -11.16
CA VAL A 195 7.22 10.02 -10.31
C VAL A 195 5.98 9.21 -9.96
N THR A 196 5.41 9.51 -8.81
CA THR A 196 4.10 8.97 -8.44
C THR A 196 3.00 9.75 -9.17
N VAL A 197 2.13 9.02 -9.87
CA VAL A 197 0.99 9.60 -10.60
C VAL A 197 -0.30 9.15 -9.93
N GLU A 198 -1.19 10.10 -9.64
CA GLU A 198 -2.56 9.85 -9.18
C GLU A 198 -3.53 10.62 -10.08
N GLU A 199 -4.30 9.91 -10.88
CA GLU A 199 -5.25 10.48 -11.84
C GLU A 199 -6.59 9.74 -11.81
N THR A 200 -7.66 10.36 -12.28
CA THR A 200 -8.95 9.70 -12.50
C THR A 200 -9.24 9.70 -13.99
N VAL A 201 -9.40 8.51 -14.56
CA VAL A 201 -9.72 8.30 -15.96
C VAL A 201 -11.19 7.93 -16.08
N SER A 202 -11.95 8.73 -16.82
CA SER A 202 -13.33 8.41 -17.16
C SER A 202 -13.37 7.64 -18.48
N THR A 203 -14.03 6.48 -18.50
CA THR A 203 -14.23 5.66 -19.71
C THR A 203 -15.72 5.52 -20.01
N GLY A 204 -16.09 5.52 -21.30
CA GLY A 204 -17.48 5.49 -21.76
C GLY A 204 -18.14 6.87 -21.87
N GLU A 205 -19.39 6.90 -22.30
CA GLU A 205 -20.21 8.11 -22.39
C GLU A 205 -21.58 7.90 -21.74
N GLY A 206 -22.15 8.97 -21.19
CA GLY A 206 -23.51 8.96 -20.65
C GLY A 206 -23.66 8.10 -19.40
N PRO A 207 -24.75 7.32 -19.26
CA PRO A 207 -25.03 6.55 -18.04
C PRO A 207 -24.07 5.37 -17.82
N ASP A 208 -23.35 4.95 -18.86
CA ASP A 208 -22.37 3.87 -18.81
C ASP A 208 -20.95 4.39 -18.55
N ALA A 209 -20.79 5.71 -18.34
CA ALA A 209 -19.50 6.28 -17.96
C ALA A 209 -19.06 5.75 -16.60
N SER A 210 -17.79 5.37 -16.50
CA SER A 210 -17.17 4.88 -15.27
C SER A 210 -15.87 5.62 -15.00
N ASP A 211 -15.64 5.94 -13.73
CA ASP A 211 -14.41 6.57 -13.27
C ASP A 211 -13.48 5.52 -12.65
N THR A 212 -12.27 5.40 -13.19
CA THR A 212 -11.20 4.58 -12.65
C THR A 212 -10.14 5.48 -12.03
N LYS A 213 -9.84 5.27 -10.76
CA LYS A 213 -8.67 5.88 -10.13
C LYS A 213 -7.41 5.15 -10.59
N VAL A 214 -6.48 5.85 -11.24
CA VAL A 214 -5.19 5.32 -11.67
C VAL A 214 -4.11 5.81 -10.72
N ILE A 215 -3.38 4.88 -10.11
CA ILE A 215 -2.20 5.19 -9.30
C ILE A 215 -1.00 4.44 -9.85
N LEU A 216 0.03 5.18 -10.24
CA LEU A 216 1.31 4.64 -10.66
C LEU A 216 2.37 5.05 -9.64
N LEU A 217 3.01 4.07 -8.99
CA LEU A 217 4.02 4.34 -7.98
C LEU A 217 5.40 4.51 -8.62
N ALA A 218 6.17 5.50 -8.13
CA ALA A 218 7.55 5.72 -8.58
C ALA A 218 8.42 4.48 -8.31
N GLN A 219 9.35 4.17 -9.21
CA GLN A 219 10.32 3.09 -9.02
C GLN A 219 11.53 3.58 -8.21
N ASP A 220 11.87 2.86 -7.14
CA ASP A 220 13.21 2.89 -6.51
C ASP A 220 13.82 4.27 -6.20
N ASP A 221 13.00 5.30 -5.96
CA ASP A 221 13.46 6.59 -5.45
C ASP A 221 13.10 6.72 -3.95
N PRO A 222 14.09 6.78 -3.04
CA PRO A 222 13.86 6.92 -1.60
C PRO A 222 13.14 8.21 -1.21
N MET A 223 13.13 9.23 -2.08
CA MET A 223 12.45 10.51 -1.88
C MET A 223 11.01 10.52 -2.42
N GLU A 224 10.64 9.55 -3.26
CA GLU A 224 9.31 9.46 -3.85
C GLU A 224 8.41 8.45 -3.13
N LEU A 225 7.10 8.55 -3.37
CA LEU A 225 6.09 7.67 -2.80
C LEU A 225 6.03 6.35 -3.56
N SER A 226 6.88 5.40 -3.17
CA SER A 226 6.95 4.05 -3.76
C SER A 226 6.07 3.02 -3.05
N GLN A 227 5.25 3.43 -2.08
CA GLN A 227 4.49 2.53 -1.23
C GLN A 227 3.23 3.15 -0.64
N GLY A 228 2.26 2.29 -0.30
CA GLY A 228 1.02 2.69 0.34
C GLY A 228 0.26 1.53 0.98
N ILE A 229 -0.80 1.86 1.72
CA ILE A 229 -1.72 0.87 2.29
C ILE A 229 -3.05 0.98 1.54
N LEU A 230 -3.44 -0.13 0.91
CA LEU A 230 -4.72 -0.30 0.25
C LEU A 230 -5.74 -0.86 1.24
N PHE A 231 -6.86 -0.15 1.39
CA PHE A 231 -8.01 -0.63 2.15
C PHE A 231 -8.98 -1.35 1.22
N SER A 232 -9.06 -2.67 1.34
CA SER A 232 -9.78 -3.54 0.38
C SER A 232 -11.27 -3.18 0.24
N ARG A 233 -11.91 -2.74 1.34
CA ARG A 233 -13.35 -2.40 1.35
C ARG A 233 -13.71 -1.21 0.46
N THR A 234 -12.85 -0.20 0.37
CA THR A 234 -13.16 1.05 -0.34
C THR A 234 -12.24 1.31 -1.53
N SER A 235 -11.28 0.41 -1.77
CA SER A 235 -10.18 0.61 -2.72
C SER A 235 -9.41 1.92 -2.49
N ALA A 236 -9.39 2.42 -1.24
CA ALA A 236 -8.65 3.63 -0.92
C ALA A 236 -7.18 3.27 -0.67
N LEU A 237 -6.27 3.96 -1.37
CA LEU A 237 -4.83 3.82 -1.16
C LEU A 237 -4.31 5.04 -0.40
N THR A 238 -3.59 4.79 0.71
CA THR A 238 -2.88 5.83 1.47
C THR A 238 -1.39 5.66 1.27
N LEU A 239 -0.77 6.57 0.51
CA LEU A 239 0.66 6.58 0.25
C LEU A 239 1.44 7.16 1.43
N PHE A 240 2.69 6.73 1.60
CA PHE A 240 3.58 7.25 2.64
C PHE A 240 5.06 7.13 2.24
N PRO A 241 5.95 8.00 2.75
CA PRO A 241 7.38 7.98 2.41
C PRO A 241 8.13 6.79 3.03
N ARG A 242 9.35 6.52 2.56
CA ARG A 242 10.19 5.40 3.06
C ARG A 242 10.49 5.52 4.55
N ASP A 243 10.92 6.70 4.96
CA ASP A 243 11.29 7.00 6.35
C ASP A 243 10.08 7.41 7.20
N ASP A 244 8.92 6.80 6.95
CA ASP A 244 7.72 7.16 7.66
C ASP A 244 7.73 6.59 9.09
N ASP A 245 8.20 7.42 10.03
CA ASP A 245 8.12 7.19 11.47
C ASP A 245 6.66 7.24 12.01
N THR A 246 5.67 6.86 11.21
CA THR A 246 4.28 6.76 11.66
C THR A 246 3.99 5.41 12.30
N VAL A 247 3.09 5.44 13.27
CA VAL A 247 2.56 4.26 13.98
C VAL A 247 1.03 4.27 13.90
N THR A 248 0.40 3.11 14.09
CA THR A 248 -1.07 3.05 14.20
C THR A 248 -1.58 3.39 15.59
N GLU A 249 -0.75 3.30 16.63
CA GLU A 249 -1.19 3.51 17.99
C GLU A 249 -0.08 4.12 18.85
N LEU A 250 -0.47 4.99 19.78
CA LEU A 250 0.36 5.38 20.93
C LEU A 250 -0.26 4.82 22.21
N THR A 251 0.57 4.12 22.98
CA THR A 251 0.21 3.55 24.28
C THR A 251 0.73 4.40 25.45
N GLY A 252 1.66 5.31 25.17
CA GLY A 252 2.40 6.10 26.16
C GLY A 252 3.65 5.41 26.69
N GLY A 253 3.97 4.21 26.19
CA GLY A 253 5.25 3.52 26.44
C GLY A 253 6.35 3.93 25.46
N GLU A 254 6.02 4.63 24.40
CA GLU A 254 6.95 5.09 23.37
C GLU A 254 7.79 6.28 23.88
N ALA A 255 8.95 6.49 23.25
CA ALA A 255 9.85 7.60 23.56
C ALA A 255 9.84 8.67 22.46
N GLY A 256 10.28 9.88 22.79
CA GLY A 256 10.41 10.99 21.87
C GLY A 256 9.12 11.78 21.64
N LEU A 257 9.13 12.49 20.51
CA LEU A 257 8.11 13.45 20.17
C LEU A 257 7.22 12.96 19.03
N TRP A 258 5.92 13.08 19.22
CA TRP A 258 4.91 12.53 18.32
C TRP A 258 3.85 13.56 17.99
N VAL A 259 3.45 13.59 16.72
CA VAL A 259 2.33 14.36 16.22
C VAL A 259 1.20 13.40 15.90
N VAL A 260 0.05 13.59 16.54
CA VAL A 260 -1.19 12.90 16.27
C VAL A 260 -2.09 13.87 15.51
N ARG A 261 -2.27 13.62 14.20
CA ARG A 261 -3.22 14.40 13.39
C ARG A 261 -4.59 13.77 13.46
N THR A 262 -5.56 14.61 13.73
CA THR A 262 -6.98 14.26 13.74
C THR A 262 -7.66 15.02 12.61
N TRP A 263 -8.96 14.80 12.41
CA TRP A 263 -9.71 15.53 11.38
C TRP A 263 -9.62 17.07 11.52
N SER A 264 -9.54 17.56 12.76
CA SER A 264 -9.69 18.98 13.05
C SER A 264 -8.54 19.60 13.85
N SER A 265 -7.58 18.81 14.34
CA SER A 265 -6.50 19.32 15.20
C SER A 265 -5.23 18.50 15.08
N HIS A 266 -4.10 19.10 15.45
CA HIS A 266 -2.86 18.40 15.71
C HIS A 266 -2.63 18.32 17.23
N TYR A 267 -2.24 17.15 17.70
CA TYR A 267 -1.83 16.94 19.07
C TYR A 267 -0.37 16.54 19.10
N PHE A 268 0.36 17.16 20.01
CA PHE A 268 1.79 17.08 20.12
C PHE A 268 2.14 16.40 21.43
N PHE A 269 2.49 15.12 21.36
CA PHE A 269 2.85 14.30 22.50
C PHE A 269 4.37 14.27 22.65
N ASP A 270 4.88 14.90 23.70
CA ASP A 270 6.25 14.72 24.17
C ASP A 270 6.22 13.67 25.27
N LEU A 271 6.46 12.42 24.88
CA LEU A 271 6.34 11.27 25.78
C LEU A 271 7.54 11.18 26.74
N ASP A 272 8.69 11.75 26.36
CA ASP A 272 9.86 11.87 27.25
C ASP A 272 9.57 12.84 28.40
N ARG A 273 8.93 13.98 28.12
CA ARG A 273 8.52 14.96 29.15
C ARG A 273 7.15 14.67 29.75
N ARG A 274 6.43 13.69 29.20
CA ARG A 274 5.02 13.38 29.50
C ARG A 274 4.15 14.63 29.43
N THR A 275 4.18 15.31 28.29
CA THR A 275 3.31 16.46 28.01
C THR A 275 2.56 16.27 26.71
N VAL A 276 1.37 16.88 26.62
CA VAL A 276 0.61 16.97 25.38
C VAL A 276 0.17 18.42 25.15
N ALA A 277 0.25 18.89 23.92
CA ALA A 277 -0.28 20.18 23.50
C ALA A 277 -1.24 19.99 22.31
N ARG A 278 -2.34 20.74 22.29
CA ARG A 278 -3.25 20.78 21.14
C ARG A 278 -3.00 22.06 20.34
N GLN A 279 -2.80 21.91 19.04
CA GLN A 279 -2.91 22.99 18.08
C GLN A 279 -4.23 22.81 17.32
N PRO A 280 -5.26 23.62 17.62
CA PRO A 280 -6.52 23.55 16.91
C PRO A 280 -6.33 23.96 15.44
N GLY A 281 -6.91 23.19 14.51
CA GLY A 281 -6.98 23.57 13.11
C GLY A 281 -8.04 24.65 12.86
N THR A 282 -8.09 25.19 11.65
CA THR A 282 -8.97 26.32 11.26
C THR A 282 -10.46 26.08 11.56
N MET A 283 -10.90 24.83 11.53
CA MET A 283 -12.30 24.44 11.75
C MET A 283 -12.60 24.05 13.20
N ALA A 284 -11.62 24.08 14.10
CA ALA A 284 -11.76 23.58 15.45
C ALA A 284 -11.97 24.71 16.46
N SER A 285 -12.95 24.56 17.34
CA SER A 285 -13.15 25.52 18.43
C SER A 285 -11.97 25.50 19.41
N LEU A 286 -11.68 26.69 19.95
CA LEU A 286 -10.76 26.83 21.07
C LEU A 286 -11.34 26.17 22.32
N THR A 287 -10.49 25.55 23.12
CA THR A 287 -10.85 24.86 24.36
C THR A 287 -9.82 25.14 25.45
N ILE A 288 -10.14 24.75 26.68
CA ILE A 288 -9.19 24.81 27.82
C ILE A 288 -7.95 23.92 27.63
N ASN A 289 -7.94 23.03 26.62
CA ASN A 289 -6.85 22.12 26.32
C ASN A 289 -5.87 22.67 25.27
N ASP A 290 -6.06 23.90 24.77
CA ASP A 290 -5.16 24.53 23.79
C ASP A 290 -3.93 25.17 24.46
N THR A 291 -3.34 24.42 25.37
CA THR A 291 -2.10 24.74 26.08
C THR A 291 -1.35 23.45 26.38
N THR A 292 -0.04 23.53 26.57
CA THR A 292 0.77 22.36 26.92
C THR A 292 0.45 21.91 28.34
N ARG A 293 -0.04 20.68 28.49
CA ARG A 293 -0.38 20.08 29.80
C ARG A 293 0.43 18.82 30.05
N ARG A 294 0.63 18.48 31.33
CA ARG A 294 1.26 17.21 31.71
C ARG A 294 0.30 16.06 31.40
N LEU A 295 0.74 15.14 30.56
CA LEU A 295 0.04 13.91 30.23
C LEU A 295 -0.01 13.00 31.46
N ARG A 296 -1.20 12.44 31.72
CA ARG A 296 -1.43 11.48 32.80
C ARG A 296 -1.57 10.05 32.24
N THR A 297 -2.53 9.82 31.35
CA THR A 297 -2.74 8.52 30.68
C THR A 297 -3.15 8.73 29.23
N ILE A 298 -2.75 7.81 28.35
CA ILE A 298 -3.36 7.63 27.03
C ILE A 298 -4.25 6.39 27.14
N GLU A 299 -5.55 6.54 27.02
CA GLU A 299 -6.48 5.40 27.11
C GLU A 299 -6.84 4.88 25.71
N ALA A 300 -6.91 5.77 24.72
CA ALA A 300 -7.05 5.42 23.32
C ALA A 300 -6.29 6.43 22.46
N CYS A 301 -5.41 5.96 21.58
CA CYS A 301 -4.77 6.83 20.58
C CYS A 301 -4.38 5.98 19.38
N ARG A 302 -5.40 5.57 18.61
CA ARG A 302 -5.26 4.66 17.47
C ARG A 302 -5.82 5.27 16.19
N VAL A 303 -5.10 5.13 15.09
CA VAL A 303 -5.52 5.56 13.74
C VAL A 303 -6.86 4.93 13.37
N GLY A 304 -7.76 5.72 12.79
CA GLY A 304 -9.14 5.31 12.44
C GLY A 304 -10.12 5.36 13.60
N GLN A 305 -9.69 5.75 14.81
CA GLN A 305 -10.53 5.88 16.00
C GLN A 305 -10.43 7.28 16.60
N SER A 306 -11.42 7.67 17.42
CA SER A 306 -11.28 8.85 18.29
C SER A 306 -10.24 8.58 19.37
N GLY A 307 -9.39 9.58 19.63
CA GLY A 307 -8.44 9.55 20.73
C GLY A 307 -9.07 9.94 22.06
N TYR A 308 -8.55 9.36 23.14
CA TYR A 308 -8.90 9.62 24.53
C TYR A 308 -7.65 9.62 25.40
N TRP A 309 -7.40 10.71 26.11
CA TRP A 309 -6.31 10.80 27.09
C TRP A 309 -6.65 11.78 28.21
N THR A 310 -5.96 11.62 29.34
CA THR A 310 -6.09 12.49 30.51
C THR A 310 -4.82 13.29 30.77
N MET A 311 -5.00 14.49 31.31
CA MET A 311 -3.94 15.46 31.60
C MET A 311 -4.06 15.94 33.03
N LYS A 312 -2.94 16.14 33.73
CA LYS A 312 -2.97 16.71 35.08
C LYS A 312 -3.48 18.15 35.04
N SER A 313 -4.20 18.54 36.08
CA SER A 313 -4.42 19.96 36.36
C SER A 313 -3.07 20.67 36.61
N ASP A 314 -3.03 21.98 36.35
CA ASP A 314 -1.87 22.82 36.64
C ASP A 314 -1.64 23.00 38.16
N GLY A 315 -2.57 22.50 39.00
CA GLY A 315 -2.30 22.15 40.40
C GLY A 315 -2.12 23.32 41.35
N GLY A 316 -2.84 24.42 41.13
CA GLY A 316 -2.93 25.50 42.11
C GLY A 316 -3.65 25.05 43.39
N TYR A 317 -3.28 25.60 44.55
CA TYR A 317 -3.95 25.32 45.84
C TYR A 317 -5.47 25.52 45.81
N ASN A 318 -5.97 26.27 44.81
CA ASN A 318 -7.39 26.59 44.62
C ASN A 318 -8.01 25.91 43.39
N ASP A 319 -7.32 24.99 42.70
CA ASP A 319 -7.93 24.24 41.59
C ASP A 319 -8.50 22.91 42.11
N PRO A 320 -9.84 22.77 42.23
CA PRO A 320 -10.46 21.52 42.65
C PRO A 320 -10.42 20.44 41.57
N THR A 321 -9.90 20.75 40.37
CA THR A 321 -9.89 19.83 39.23
C THR A 321 -8.77 18.81 39.38
N ASP A 322 -9.11 17.53 39.55
CA ASP A 322 -8.10 16.47 39.66
C ASP A 322 -7.33 16.26 38.33
N PHE A 323 -8.04 16.31 37.20
CA PHE A 323 -7.47 16.15 35.86
C PHE A 323 -8.41 16.67 34.77
N PHE A 324 -7.85 17.00 33.63
CA PHE A 324 -8.58 17.27 32.40
C PHE A 324 -8.63 16.00 31.53
N TRP A 325 -9.70 15.85 30.76
CA TRP A 325 -9.79 14.85 29.71
C TRP A 325 -9.81 15.54 28.35
N ALA A 326 -9.30 14.85 27.34
CA ALA A 326 -9.45 15.24 25.95
C ALA A 326 -9.99 14.06 25.15
N VAL A 327 -10.99 14.36 24.32
CA VAL A 327 -11.47 13.46 23.28
C VAL A 327 -11.24 14.14 21.94
N SER A 328 -10.64 13.42 21.01
CA SER A 328 -10.42 13.92 19.66
C SER A 328 -11.48 13.42 18.68
N THR A 329 -11.53 14.08 17.51
CA THR A 329 -12.08 13.47 16.31
C THR A 329 -11.21 12.28 15.86
N GLU A 330 -11.63 11.56 14.82
CA GLU A 330 -10.91 10.43 14.26
C GLU A 330 -9.42 10.78 13.99
N ILE A 331 -8.52 9.96 14.53
CA ILE A 331 -7.08 10.05 14.29
C ILE A 331 -6.79 9.58 12.87
N ARG A 332 -6.15 10.44 12.09
CA ARG A 332 -5.79 10.17 10.69
C ARG A 332 -4.39 9.56 10.58
N TRP A 333 -3.44 10.03 11.38
CA TRP A 333 -2.12 9.44 11.48
C TRP A 333 -1.43 9.86 12.77
N ILE A 334 -0.40 9.11 13.14
CA ILE A 334 0.48 9.38 14.27
C ILE A 334 1.90 9.29 13.72
N LYS A 335 2.70 10.35 13.84
CA LYS A 335 4.06 10.43 13.27
C LYS A 335 5.06 10.89 14.32
N ARG A 336 6.23 10.25 14.39
CA ARG A 336 7.34 10.77 15.18
C ARG A 336 7.97 11.98 14.48
N VAL A 337 8.34 12.99 15.25
CA VAL A 337 9.00 14.20 14.73
C VAL A 337 10.25 14.50 15.55
N ALA A 338 11.26 15.10 14.90
CA ALA A 338 12.51 15.44 15.57
C ALA A 338 12.36 16.66 16.49
N ALA A 339 11.49 17.61 16.14
CA ALA A 339 11.21 18.83 16.88
C ALA A 339 9.80 19.35 16.58
N PHE A 340 9.32 20.28 17.39
CA PHE A 340 8.15 21.08 17.07
C PHE A 340 8.53 22.19 16.10
N ASP A 341 7.93 22.20 14.92
CA ASP A 341 7.88 23.41 14.09
C ASP A 341 6.79 24.30 14.68
N ALA A 342 7.19 25.23 15.55
CA ALA A 342 6.31 26.14 16.28
C ALA A 342 5.77 27.27 15.40
#